data_AF-A0A7S2NGC8-F1
#
_entry.id   AF-A0A7S2NGC8-F1
#
_cell.length_a   1.000
_cell.length_b   1.000
_cell.length_c   1.000
_cell.angle_alpha   90.00
_cell.angle_beta   90.00
_cell.angle_gamma   90.00
#
_symmetry.space_group_name_H-M   'P 1'
#
loop_
_entity.id
_entity.type
_entity.pdbx_description
1 polymer ?
#
loop_
_entity_poly.entity_id
_entity_poly.type
_entity_poly.pdbx_seq_one_letter_code
_entity_poly.pdbx_strand_id
1 'polypeptide(L)'
;RYLDLNGEWRFAWSPKAGEAPAGFEEPGFDDSQWGRMPVPGNWELNGHGFPIYTNVIYTFATDPPNIKYRGNDKDYNPTGTYRRDFEVPTSWREQGLDVFLHIGAVCCTCHAWLNGHELGF
;
A
#
# COMPACT_ATOMS: atom_id res chain seq x y z
N ARG A 1 21.36 -4.45 -12.44
CA ARG A 1 21.47 -4.82 -11.01
C ARG A 1 20.08 -4.80 -10.43
N TYR A 2 19.82 -5.59 -9.40
CA TYR A 2 18.47 -5.73 -8.86
C TYR A 2 18.55 -5.96 -7.35
N LEU A 3 17.69 -5.27 -6.61
CA LEU A 3 17.44 -5.50 -5.19
C LEU A 3 15.97 -5.89 -5.09
N ASP A 4 15.72 -7.12 -4.65
CA ASP A 4 14.35 -7.61 -4.48
C ASP A 4 13.75 -7.05 -3.19
N LEU A 5 12.59 -6.41 -3.32
CA LEU A 5 11.80 -5.91 -2.19
C LEU A 5 10.57 -6.80 -1.90
N ASN A 6 10.48 -8.00 -2.48
CA ASN A 6 9.52 -9.01 -2.08
C ASN A 6 9.81 -9.57 -0.67
N GLY A 7 8.81 -10.15 -0.04
CA GLY A 7 8.85 -10.71 1.31
C GLY A 7 7.88 -10.03 2.27
N GLU A 8 8.16 -10.12 3.56
CA GLU A 8 7.27 -9.59 4.61
C GLU A 8 7.45 -8.09 4.82
N TRP A 9 6.38 -7.32 4.67
CA TRP A 9 6.33 -5.88 4.97
C TRP A 9 5.55 -5.64 6.25
N ARG A 10 5.88 -4.56 6.99
CA ARG A 10 4.99 -4.07 8.06
C ARG A 10 3.70 -3.60 7.41
N PHE A 11 2.57 -3.95 8.01
CA PHE A 11 1.27 -3.70 7.40
C PHE A 11 0.22 -3.27 8.42
N ALA A 12 -0.48 -2.19 8.10
CA ALA A 12 -1.68 -1.75 8.78
C ALA A 12 -2.84 -1.69 7.79
N TRP A 13 -3.98 -2.25 8.17
CA TRP A 13 -5.21 -2.21 7.39
C TRP A 13 -6.23 -1.29 8.06
N SER A 14 -6.86 -0.44 7.27
CA SER A 14 -7.93 0.46 7.71
C SER A 14 -9.18 0.25 6.84
N PRO A 15 -10.39 0.21 7.40
CA PRO A 15 -11.62 0.04 6.62
C PRO A 15 -11.96 1.26 5.77
N LYS A 16 -11.36 2.42 6.06
CA LYS A 16 -11.58 3.70 5.37
C LYS A 16 -10.26 4.39 5.09
N ALA A 17 -10.17 5.09 3.96
CA ALA A 17 -8.98 5.86 3.59
C ALA A 17 -8.60 6.93 4.61
N GLY A 18 -9.58 7.62 5.20
CA GLY A 18 -9.34 8.64 6.23
C GLY A 18 -8.88 8.10 7.58
N GLU A 19 -8.88 6.78 7.77
CA GLU A 19 -8.44 6.11 9.01
C GLU A 19 -7.03 5.50 8.87
N ALA A 20 -6.40 5.62 7.69
CA ALA A 20 -5.03 5.19 7.49
C ALA A 20 -4.09 5.90 8.49
N PRO A 21 -3.08 5.21 9.05
CA PRO A 21 -2.18 5.81 10.04
C PRO A 21 -1.53 7.09 9.51
N ALA A 22 -1.72 8.22 10.20
CA ALA A 22 -1.14 9.49 9.80
C ALA A 22 0.36 9.57 10.16
N GLY A 23 1.17 10.20 9.31
CA GLY A 23 2.61 10.37 9.52
C GLY A 23 3.42 9.08 9.34
N PHE A 24 2.81 8.04 8.77
CA PHE A 24 3.47 6.76 8.50
C PHE A 24 4.60 6.86 7.48
N GLU A 25 4.67 7.93 6.71
CA GLU A 25 5.71 8.21 5.72
C GLU A 25 7.04 8.61 6.38
N GLU A 26 6.99 9.09 7.64
CA GLU A 26 8.16 9.58 8.36
C GLU A 26 9.12 8.43 8.71
N PRO A 27 10.45 8.61 8.56
CA PRO A 27 11.43 7.59 8.93
C PRO A 27 11.34 7.17 10.40
N GLY A 28 10.99 8.11 11.28
CA GLY A 28 10.89 7.89 12.73
C GLY A 28 9.55 7.34 13.22
N PHE A 29 8.61 7.01 12.34
CA PHE A 29 7.32 6.47 12.74
C PHE A 29 7.46 5.10 13.40
N ASP A 30 6.83 4.91 14.57
CA ASP A 30 6.81 3.63 15.29
C ASP A 30 5.74 2.69 14.72
N ASP A 31 6.16 1.73 13.90
CA ASP A 31 5.33 0.66 13.36
C ASP A 31 5.46 -0.67 14.11
N SER A 32 6.03 -0.67 15.32
CA SER A 32 6.32 -1.89 16.08
C SER A 32 5.09 -2.75 16.37
N GLN A 33 3.92 -2.11 16.49
CA GLN A 33 2.63 -2.75 16.74
C GLN A 33 1.92 -3.24 15.46
N TRP A 34 2.47 -2.94 14.28
CA TRP A 34 1.85 -3.35 13.01
C TRP A 34 2.04 -4.84 12.74
N GLY A 35 1.07 -5.39 12.02
CA GLY A 35 1.13 -6.74 11.49
C GLY A 35 2.17 -6.89 10.38
N ARG A 36 2.15 -8.05 9.73
CA ARG A 36 2.99 -8.37 8.57
C ARG A 36 2.13 -8.81 7.40
N MET A 37 2.53 -8.44 6.20
CA MET A 37 1.88 -8.84 4.96
C MET A 37 2.92 -9.34 3.95
N PRO A 38 2.71 -10.53 3.34
CA PRO A 38 3.55 -10.97 2.24
C PRO A 38 3.34 -10.07 1.02
N VAL A 39 4.44 -9.64 0.42
CA VAL A 39 4.47 -8.93 -0.86
C VAL A 39 5.23 -9.79 -1.87
N PRO A 40 4.61 -10.18 -3.00
CA PRO A 40 3.25 -9.85 -3.44
C PRO A 40 2.14 -10.63 -2.70
N GLY A 41 0.96 -10.01 -2.56
CA GLY A 41 -0.22 -10.67 -1.98
C GLY A 41 -1.48 -9.79 -1.97
N ASN A 42 -2.66 -10.40 -2.07
CA ASN A 42 -3.94 -9.71 -1.86
C ASN A 42 -4.30 -9.79 -0.37
N TRP A 43 -4.58 -8.65 0.28
CA TRP A 43 -4.78 -8.62 1.74
C TRP A 43 -6.06 -9.36 2.16
N GLU A 44 -7.08 -9.48 1.30
CA GLU A 44 -8.31 -10.22 1.58
C GLU A 44 -8.05 -11.70 1.81
N LEU A 45 -7.03 -12.25 1.13
CA LEU A 45 -6.60 -13.65 1.30
C LEU A 45 -5.66 -13.82 2.50
N ASN A 46 -5.25 -12.73 3.13
CA ASN A 46 -4.35 -12.69 4.28
C ASN A 46 -5.07 -12.18 5.54
N GLY A 47 -6.41 -12.24 5.57
CA GLY A 47 -7.22 -11.98 6.76
C GLY A 47 -7.67 -10.53 6.96
N HIS A 48 -7.52 -9.67 5.96
CA HIS A 48 -7.90 -8.26 6.04
C HIS A 48 -9.09 -7.92 5.13
N GLY A 49 -10.21 -7.47 5.70
CA GLY A 49 -11.43 -7.25 4.94
C GLY A 49 -12.03 -8.57 4.43
N PHE A 50 -12.62 -8.55 3.24
CA PHE A 50 -13.25 -9.73 2.64
C PHE A 50 -13.32 -9.60 1.11
N PRO A 51 -13.22 -10.71 0.36
CA PRO A 51 -13.34 -10.68 -1.08
C PRO A 51 -14.79 -10.38 -1.50
N ILE A 52 -14.95 -9.59 -2.57
CA ILE A 52 -16.26 -9.27 -3.14
C ILE A 52 -16.27 -9.71 -4.60
N TYR A 53 -17.29 -10.48 -4.96
CA TYR A 53 -17.58 -10.84 -6.34
C TYR A 53 -18.88 -10.17 -6.79
N THR A 54 -18.85 -9.52 -7.95
CA THR A 54 -20.04 -9.01 -8.63
C THR A 54 -19.99 -9.41 -10.09
N ASN A 55 -21.15 -9.70 -10.68
CA ASN A 55 -21.24 -10.04 -12.10
C ASN A 55 -21.18 -8.76 -12.98
N VAL A 56 -22.13 -7.85 -12.80
CA VAL A 56 -22.28 -6.64 -13.65
C VAL A 56 -22.21 -5.35 -12.85
N ILE A 57 -22.75 -5.33 -11.63
CA ILE A 57 -22.83 -4.12 -10.82
C ILE A 57 -21.50 -3.79 -10.17
N TYR A 58 -21.18 -2.50 -10.04
CA TYR A 58 -20.09 -2.04 -9.18
C TYR A 58 -20.39 -2.34 -7.71
N THR A 59 -19.33 -2.58 -6.93
CA THR A 59 -19.40 -2.71 -5.47
C THR A 59 -19.72 -1.38 -4.77
N PHE A 60 -19.59 -0.26 -5.50
CA PHE A 60 -19.90 1.10 -5.09
C PHE A 60 -21.00 1.73 -5.97
N ALA A 61 -21.56 2.85 -5.51
CA ALA A 61 -22.58 3.60 -6.22
C ALA A 61 -22.04 4.12 -7.57
N THR A 62 -22.89 4.13 -8.60
CA THR A 62 -22.53 4.64 -9.94
C THR A 62 -22.66 6.17 -9.95
N ASP A 63 -21.75 6.84 -9.24
CA ASP A 63 -21.72 8.30 -9.02
C ASP A 63 -20.31 8.87 -9.30
N PRO A 64 -19.78 8.72 -10.52
CA PRO A 64 -18.41 9.14 -10.82
C PRO A 64 -18.20 10.65 -10.65
N PRO A 65 -17.04 11.11 -10.13
CA PRO A 65 -15.85 10.32 -9.77
C PRO A 65 -15.88 9.75 -8.33
N ASN A 66 -17.00 9.85 -7.63
CA ASN A 66 -17.10 9.53 -6.21
C ASN A 66 -17.19 8.02 -5.95
N ILE A 67 -16.42 7.54 -4.98
CA ILE A 67 -16.48 6.16 -4.49
C ILE A 67 -17.33 6.14 -3.22
N LYS A 68 -18.49 5.48 -3.28
CA LYS A 68 -19.40 5.28 -2.14
C LYS A 68 -19.83 3.83 -2.09
N TYR A 69 -19.44 3.10 -1.05
CA TYR A 69 -19.70 1.67 -0.97
C TYR A 69 -21.22 1.37 -0.93
N ARG A 70 -21.66 0.30 -1.60
CA ARG A 70 -23.09 -0.06 -1.64
C ARG A 70 -23.59 -0.68 -0.35
N GLY A 71 -22.71 -1.25 0.48
CA GLY A 71 -23.07 -1.81 1.78
C GLY A 71 -23.51 -0.75 2.78
N ASN A 72 -23.60 -1.15 4.06
CA ASN A 72 -24.16 -0.29 5.11
C ASN A 72 -23.27 0.91 5.42
N ASP A 73 -21.94 0.74 5.41
CA ASP A 73 -20.98 1.82 5.62
C ASP A 73 -20.60 2.45 4.27
N LYS A 74 -21.06 3.69 4.03
CA LYS A 74 -20.85 4.37 2.74
C LYS A 74 -19.41 4.82 2.52
N ASP A 75 -18.65 4.97 3.60
CA ASP A 75 -17.26 5.39 3.58
C ASP A 75 -16.28 4.22 3.58
N TYR A 76 -16.79 2.97 3.56
CA TYR A 76 -15.97 1.77 3.45
C TYR A 76 -15.15 1.82 2.16
N ASN A 77 -13.84 2.03 2.33
CA ASN A 77 -12.86 2.12 1.28
C ASN A 77 -11.53 1.57 1.84
N PRO A 78 -11.38 0.23 1.87
CA PRO A 78 -10.25 -0.44 2.50
C PRO A 78 -8.91 0.09 2.00
N THR A 79 -8.04 0.41 2.95
CA THR A 79 -6.73 1.02 2.69
C THR A 79 -5.67 0.21 3.43
N GLY A 80 -4.66 -0.22 2.67
CA GLY A 80 -3.49 -0.93 3.20
C GLY A 80 -2.28 -0.01 3.22
N THR A 81 -1.69 0.17 4.40
CA THR A 81 -0.45 0.94 4.57
C THR A 81 0.71 0.00 4.79
N TYR A 82 1.73 0.11 3.95
CA TYR A 82 2.89 -0.78 3.91
C TYR A 82 4.16 -0.01 4.29
N ARG A 83 5.00 -0.59 5.15
CA ARG A 83 6.34 -0.06 5.50
C ARG A 83 7.41 -1.15 5.40
N ARG A 84 8.57 -0.79 4.86
CA ARG A 84 9.75 -1.66 4.78
C ARG A 84 11.03 -0.84 4.71
N ASP A 85 11.94 -1.16 5.62
CA ASP A 85 13.31 -0.69 5.55
C ASP A 85 14.13 -1.59 4.62
N PHE A 86 15.07 -0.99 3.89
CA PHE A 86 16.00 -1.71 3.04
C PHE A 86 17.30 -0.91 2.86
N GLU A 87 18.38 -1.62 2.55
CA GLU A 87 19.69 -1.00 2.29
C GLU A 87 20.01 -1.07 0.80
N VAL A 88 20.27 0.09 0.20
CA VAL A 88 20.77 0.16 -1.17
C VAL A 88 22.27 -0.12 -1.18
N PRO A 89 22.77 -1.07 -2.00
CA PRO A 89 24.20 -1.36 -2.04
C PRO A 89 25.05 -0.13 -2.38
N THR A 90 26.07 0.16 -1.56
CA THR A 90 26.96 1.33 -1.74
C THR A 90 27.63 1.36 -3.11
N SER A 91 27.92 0.18 -3.66
CA SER A 91 28.51 -0.01 -4.99
C SER A 91 27.68 0.58 -6.14
N TRP A 92 26.37 0.81 -5.96
CA TRP A 92 25.55 1.47 -6.98
C TRP A 92 25.86 2.96 -7.04
N ARG A 93 25.98 3.60 -5.87
CA ARG A 93 26.37 5.02 -5.76
C ARG A 93 27.80 5.27 -6.21
N GLU A 94 28.74 4.42 -5.79
CA GLU A 94 30.16 4.53 -6.17
C GLU A 94 30.37 4.50 -7.69
N GLN A 95 29.45 3.84 -8.40
CA GLN A 95 29.50 3.70 -9.85
C GLN A 95 28.62 4.71 -10.59
N GLY A 96 28.01 5.66 -9.87
CA GLY A 96 27.19 6.71 -10.44
C GLY A 96 25.95 6.21 -11.17
N LEU A 97 25.34 5.12 -10.69
CA LEU A 97 24.14 4.56 -11.32
C LEU A 97 22.87 5.32 -10.92
N ASP A 98 21.97 5.51 -11.88
CA ASP A 98 20.59 5.89 -11.60
C ASP A 98 19.82 4.71 -10.99
N VAL A 99 19.00 5.00 -9.97
CA VAL A 99 18.25 4.01 -9.21
C VAL A 99 16.76 4.27 -9.36
N PHE A 100 16.01 3.23 -9.70
CA PHE A 100 14.57 3.30 -9.93
C PHE A 100 13.84 2.33 -9.00
N LEU A 101 12.78 2.81 -8.35
CA LEU A 101 11.81 1.95 -7.69
C LEU A 101 10.83 1.41 -8.74
N HIS A 102 10.73 0.09 -8.85
CA HIS A 102 9.80 -0.57 -9.77
C HIS A 102 8.73 -1.32 -8.98
N ILE A 103 7.48 -0.86 -9.08
CA ILE A 103 6.31 -1.52 -8.51
C ILE A 103 5.61 -2.27 -9.63
N GLY A 104 5.65 -3.61 -9.58
CA GLY A 104 5.15 -4.44 -10.69
C GLY A 104 3.66 -4.25 -10.97
N ALA A 105 2.83 -4.17 -9.91
CA ALA A 105 1.41 -3.83 -10.00
C ALA A 105 0.88 -3.43 -8.61
N VAL A 106 -0.13 -2.55 -8.60
CA VAL A 106 -0.98 -2.29 -7.43
C VAL A 106 -2.43 -2.26 -7.89
N CYS A 107 -3.34 -2.79 -7.07
CA CYS A 107 -4.78 -2.67 -7.29
C CYS A 107 -5.41 -1.81 -6.17
N CYS A 108 -6.10 -0.71 -6.45
CA CYS A 108 -6.17 -0.01 -7.74
C CYS A 108 -5.47 1.36 -7.75
N THR A 109 -5.06 1.87 -6.59
CA THR A 109 -4.35 3.15 -6.44
C THR A 109 -3.28 2.99 -5.37
N CYS A 110 -2.16 3.69 -5.53
CA CYS A 110 -1.04 3.67 -4.61
C CYS A 110 -0.44 5.07 -4.54
N HIS A 111 -0.05 5.51 -3.36
CA HIS A 111 0.92 6.59 -3.21
C HIS A 111 2.19 6.00 -2.61
N ALA A 112 3.35 6.50 -3.02
CA ALA A 112 4.64 6.01 -2.54
C ALA A 112 5.48 7.12 -1.93
N TRP A 113 6.19 6.78 -0.86
CA TRP A 113 7.13 7.65 -0.17
C TRP A 113 8.48 6.95 0.01
N LEU A 114 9.56 7.72 0.04
CA LEU A 114 10.90 7.26 0.39
C LEU A 114 11.54 8.26 1.36
N ASN A 115 11.87 7.79 2.56
CA ASN A 115 12.46 8.60 3.63
C ASN A 115 11.69 9.90 3.92
N GLY A 116 10.35 9.82 4.04
CA GLY A 116 9.48 10.99 4.27
C GLY A 116 9.15 11.81 3.02
N HIS A 117 9.77 11.54 1.87
CA HIS A 117 9.51 12.29 0.64
C HIS A 117 8.53 11.55 -0.27
N GLU A 118 7.45 12.23 -0.68
CA GLU A 118 6.49 11.68 -1.65
C GLU A 118 7.15 11.52 -3.02
N LEU A 119 6.96 10.34 -3.63
CA LEU A 119 7.40 10.01 -4.98
C LEU A 119 6.30 10.23 -6.01
N GLY A 120 5.04 10.06 -5.61
CA GLY A 120 3.85 10.23 -6.45
C GLY A 120 2.81 9.12 -6.26
N PHE A 121 1.89 9.04 -7.23
CA PHE A 121 0.77 8.09 -7.31
C PHE A 121 0.46 7.65 -8.74
#